data_AF-A0AAU4X2B5-F1
#
_entry.id   AF-A0AAU4X2B5-F1
#
_cell.length_a   1.000
_cell.length_b   1.000
_cell.length_c   1.000
_cell.angle_alpha   90.00
_cell.angle_beta   90.00
_cell.angle_gamma   90.00
#
_symmetry.space_group_name_H-M   'P 1'
#
loop_
_entity.id
_entity.type
_entity.pdbx_description
1 polymer ?
#
loop_
_entity_poly.entity_id
_entity_poly.type
_entity_poly.pdbx_seq_one_letter_code
_entity_poly.pdbx_strand_id
1 'polypeptide(L)' 'MLTRAGIGDPRRGAGIIVRLATDPAFATLTGGYYSVKDARPLQCPPPGRGADIQRELWDETSRFLEKMQEGAL' A
#
# COMPACT_ATOMS: atom_id res chain seq x y z
N MET A 1 15.29 8.74 -10.73
CA MET A 1 16.00 7.84 -9.78
C MET A 1 15.18 6.64 -9.33
N LEU A 2 13.88 6.78 -9.01
CA LEU A 2 13.01 5.67 -8.57
C LEU A 2 12.88 4.51 -9.59
N THR A 3 12.71 4.83 -10.88
CA THR A 3 12.65 3.85 -11.98
C THR A 3 13.93 3.01 -12.11
N ARG A 4 15.09 3.61 -11.81
CA ARG A 4 16.41 2.96 -11.90
C ARG A 4 16.66 2.00 -10.72
N ALA A 5 15.99 2.22 -9.59
CA ALA A 5 15.98 1.32 -8.43
C ALA A 5 14.93 0.18 -8.55
N GLY A 6 14.22 0.07 -9.68
CA GLY A 6 13.16 -0.92 -9.88
C GLY A 6 11.90 -0.69 -9.02
N ILE A 7 11.82 0.48 -8.36
CA ILE A 7 10.66 0.89 -7.58
C ILE A 7 9.61 1.43 -8.57
N GLY A 8 8.48 0.74 -8.64
CA GLY A 8 7.37 1.12 -9.51
C GLY A 8 7.53 0.72 -10.98
N ASP A 9 8.21 -0.39 -11.31
CA ASP A 9 8.23 -0.92 -12.68
C ASP A 9 6.79 -1.17 -13.18
N PRO A 10 6.32 -0.43 -14.20
CA PRO A 10 4.93 -0.50 -14.67
C PRO A 10 4.57 -1.89 -15.20
N ARG A 11 5.55 -2.67 -15.66
CA ARG A 11 5.32 -4.04 -16.16
C ARG A 11 4.82 -4.96 -15.06
N ARG A 12 5.27 -4.76 -13.81
CA ARG A 12 4.81 -5.53 -12.65
C ARG A 12 3.36 -5.23 -12.32
N GLY A 13 2.98 -3.95 -12.35
CA GLY A 13 1.60 -3.51 -12.18
C GLY A 13 0.68 -4.04 -13.27
N ALA A 14 1.09 -3.92 -14.53
CA ALA A 14 0.34 -4.49 -15.65
C ALA A 14 0.19 -6.02 -15.54
N GLY A 15 1.25 -6.73 -15.13
CA GLY A 15 1.24 -8.17 -14.96
C GLY A 15 0.20 -8.66 -13.94
N ILE A 16 0.08 -8.01 -12.78
CA ILE A 16 -0.94 -8.39 -11.79
C ILE A 16 -2.36 -8.11 -12.29
N ILE A 17 -2.59 -6.99 -13.00
CA ILE A 17 -3.91 -6.66 -13.56
C ILE A 17 -4.34 -7.72 -14.57
N VAL A 18 -3.44 -8.08 -15.51
CA VAL A 18 -3.71 -9.12 -16.51
C VAL A 18 -4.02 -10.44 -15.82
N ARG A 19 -3.18 -10.86 -14.86
CA ARG A 19 -3.40 -12.11 -14.12
C ARG A 19 -4.75 -12.13 -13.41
N LEU A 20 -5.12 -11.08 -12.68
CA LEU A 20 -6.41 -11.02 -11.98
C LEU A 20 -7.60 -11.04 -12.96
N ALA A 21 -7.43 -10.51 -14.18
CA ALA A 21 -8.48 -10.51 -15.19
C ALA A 21 -8.60 -11.84 -15.96
N THR A 22 -7.52 -12.62 -16.09
CA THR A 22 -7.48 -13.79 -16.99
C THR A 22 -7.31 -15.14 -16.30
N ASP A 23 -6.76 -15.17 -15.08
CA ASP A 23 -6.56 -16.42 -14.35
C ASP A 23 -7.90 -16.92 -13.77
N PRO A 24 -8.36 -18.14 -14.13
CA PRO A 24 -9.64 -18.69 -13.66
C PRO A 24 -9.78 -18.72 -12.15
N ALA A 25 -8.67 -18.76 -11.40
CA ALA A 25 -8.68 -18.71 -9.94
C ALA A 25 -9.35 -17.44 -9.37
N PHE A 26 -9.44 -16.35 -10.16
CA PHE A 26 -10.05 -15.09 -9.75
C PHE A 26 -11.38 -14.81 -10.45
N ALA A 27 -11.89 -15.71 -11.30
CA ALA A 27 -13.04 -15.46 -12.18
C ALA A 27 -14.33 -15.05 -11.44
N THR A 28 -14.48 -15.44 -10.18
CA THR A 28 -15.66 -15.14 -9.34
C THR A 28 -15.36 -14.16 -8.19
N LEU A 29 -14.12 -13.65 -8.09
CA LEU A 29 -13.69 -12.81 -6.98
C LEU A 29 -13.77 -11.33 -7.37
N THR A 30 -14.34 -10.51 -6.49
CA THR A 30 -14.49 -9.05 -6.69
C THR A 30 -14.07 -8.28 -5.43
N GLY A 31 -13.52 -7.08 -5.60
CA GLY A 31 -13.22 -6.17 -4.48
C GLY A 31 -12.03 -6.58 -3.59
N GLY A 32 -11.24 -7.58 -3.99
CA GLY A 32 -10.07 -8.03 -3.25
C GLY A 32 -8.83 -7.14 -3.46
N TYR A 33 -7.95 -7.13 -2.46
CA TYR A 33 -6.61 -6.55 -2.55
C TYR A 33 -5.61 -7.67 -2.76
N TYR A 34 -4.66 -7.51 -3.68
CA TYR A 34 -3.71 -8.56 -4.03
C TYR A 34 -2.29 -8.03 -4.14
N SER A 35 -1.34 -8.85 -3.68
CA SER A 35 0.08 -8.57 -3.78
C SER A 35 0.55 -8.62 -5.23
N VAL A 36 1.23 -7.56 -5.68
CA VAL A 36 1.87 -7.51 -7.01
C VAL A 36 2.95 -8.60 -7.17
N LYS A 37 3.52 -9.12 -6.07
CA LYS A 37 4.63 -10.08 -6.13
C LYS A 37 4.17 -11.50 -6.49
N ASP A 38 3.03 -11.93 -5.95
CA ASP A 38 2.60 -13.33 -5.97
C ASP A 38 1.09 -13.52 -6.13
N ALA A 39 0.31 -12.44 -6.23
CA ALA A 39 -1.15 -12.42 -6.24
C ALA A 39 -1.79 -13.03 -4.98
N ARG A 40 -1.07 -13.08 -3.85
CA ARG A 40 -1.68 -13.45 -2.57
C ARG A 40 -2.69 -12.38 -2.12
N PRO A 41 -3.84 -12.77 -1.56
CA PRO A 41 -4.77 -11.83 -0.95
C PRO A 41 -4.08 -11.00 0.13
N LEU A 42 -4.34 -9.71 0.11
CA LEU A 42 -3.94 -8.77 1.14
C LEU A 42 -5.17 -8.43 1.98
N GLN A 43 -4.93 -8.23 3.27
CA GLN A 43 -5.97 -7.70 4.14
C GLN A 43 -6.20 -6.23 3.76
N CYS A 44 -7.46 -5.87 3.49
CA CYS A 44 -7.82 -4.48 3.33
C CYS A 44 -7.58 -3.77 4.67
N PRO A 45 -6.75 -2.70 4.71
CA PRO A 45 -6.64 -1.91 5.91
C PRO A 45 -8.00 -1.28 6.26
N PRO A 46 -8.27 -1.01 7.55
CA PRO A 46 -9.45 -0.27 7.95
C PRO A 46 -9.53 1.08 7.20
N PRO A 47 -10.73 1.59 6.91
CA PRO A 47 -10.87 2.90 6.30
C PRO A 47 -10.19 3.96 7.16
N GLY A 48 -9.20 4.66 6.60
CA GLY A 48 -8.48 5.74 7.30
C GLY A 48 -9.32 7.00 7.56
N ARG A 49 -10.65 6.94 7.40
CA ARG A 49 -11.57 8.07 7.58
C ARG A 49 -12.18 8.16 8.99
N GLY A 50 -11.88 7.20 9.87
CA GLY A 50 -12.28 7.27 11.28
C GLY A 50 -11.62 8.46 11.99
N ALA A 51 -12.39 9.20 12.78
CA ALA A 51 -11.88 10.37 13.51
C ALA A 51 -10.82 9.98 14.56
N ASP A 52 -10.92 8.77 15.10
CA ASP A 52 -9.94 8.11 15.96
C ASP A 52 -8.63 7.82 15.19
N ILE A 53 -8.72 7.17 14.04
CA ILE A 53 -7.56 6.85 13.19
C ILE A 53 -6.84 8.11 12.71
N GLN A 54 -7.60 9.15 12.34
CA GLN A 54 -7.02 10.43 11.93
C GLN A 54 -6.26 11.12 13.06
N ARG A 55 -6.79 11.05 14.28
CA ARG A 55 -6.14 11.60 15.47
C ARG A 55 -4.86 10.85 15.81
N GLU A 56 -4.93 9.51 15.83
CA GLU A 56 -3.75 8.67 16.07
C GLU A 56 -2.64 8.95 15.04
N LEU A 57 -3.00 9.03 13.76
CA LEU A 57 -2.05 9.36 12.69
C LEU A 57 -1.42 10.74 12.91
N TRP A 58 -2.23 11.73 13.31
CA TRP A 58 -1.75 13.09 13.57
C TRP A 58 -0.77 13.11 14.74
N ASP A 59 -1.14 12.53 15.87
CA ASP A 59 -0.34 12.53 17.10
C ASP A 59 1.00 11.82 16.91
N GLU A 60 1.01 10.64 16.27
CA GLU A 60 2.25 9.91 15.98
C GLU A 60 3.14 10.66 14.97
N THR A 61 2.55 11.31 13.97
CA THR A 61 3.31 12.12 13.00
C THR A 61 3.94 13.34 13.68
N SER A 62 3.18 14.07 14.50
CA SER A 62 3.68 15.21 15.27
C SER A 62 4.85 14.80 16.17
N ARG A 63 4.69 13.72 16.93
CA ARG A 63 5.75 13.18 17.80
C ARG A 63 7.00 12.77 17.03
N PHE A 64 6.83 12.19 15.84
CA PHE A 64 7.96 11.82 14.98
C PHE A 64 8.74 13.05 14.50
N LEU A 65 8.03 14.10 14.08
CA LEU A 65 8.65 15.34 13.62
C LEU A 65 9.38 16.09 14.76
N GLU A 66 8.79 16.13 15.95
CA GLU A 66 9.44 16.71 17.14
C GLU A 66 10.78 16.02 17.43
N LYS A 67 10.81 14.68 17.45
CA LYS A 67 12.06 13.90 17.62
C LYS A 67 13.10 14.18 16.55
N MET A 68 12.67 14.36 15.30
CA MET A 68 13.59 14.72 14.21
C MET A 68 14.19 16.12 14.38
N GLN A 69 13.44 17.05 14.98
CA GLN A 69 13.92 18.40 15.25
C GLN A 69 14.89 18.43 16.44
N GLU A 70 14.66 17.60 17.47
CA GLU A 70 15.57 17.47 18.62
C GLU A 70 16.89 16.79 18.27
N GLY A 71 16.88 15.80 17.37
CA GLY A 71 18.10 15.12 16.90
C GLY A 71 18.92 15.90 15.84
N ALA A 72 18.42 17.07 15.41
CA ALA A 72 19.09 17.96 14.46
C ALA A 72 19.81 19.15 15.13
N LEU A 73 19.82 19.20 16.47
CA LEU A 73 20.52 20.18 17.32
C LEU A 73 21.75 19.57 18.00
#